data_AF-A0A2N2MM93-F1
#
_entry.id   AF-A0A2N2MM93-F1
#
_cell.length_a   1.000
_cell.length_b   1.000
_cell.length_c   1.000
_cell.angle_alpha   90.00
_cell.angle_beta   90.00
_cell.angle_gamma   90.00
#
_symmetry.space_group_name_H-M   'P 1'
#
loop_
_entity.id
_entity.type
_entity.pdbx_description
1 polymer ?
#
loop_
_entity_poly.entity_id
_entity_poly.type
_entity_poly.pdbx_seq_one_letter_code
_entity_poly.pdbx_strand_id
1 'polypeptide(L)' 'MKTISTKSVGEIVTLVFKGVGMAMAVAAVVLNILGTASLQTQVLLLGIGLACLAIVVLDNEKE' A
#
# COMPACT_ATOMS: atom_id res chain seq x y z
N MET A 1 -12.06 -14.60 -23.82
CA MET A 1 -12.01 -14.79 -22.35
C MET A 1 -10.61 -15.27 -22.01
N LYS A 2 -9.69 -14.35 -21.67
CA LYS A 2 -8.24 -14.64 -21.63
C LYS A 2 -7.89 -15.29 -20.29
N THR A 3 -7.24 -16.45 -20.40
CA THR A 3 -6.82 -17.32 -19.30
C THR A 3 -5.93 -16.55 -18.31
N ILE A 4 -6.30 -16.57 -17.03
CA ILE A 4 -5.52 -15.99 -15.95
C ILE A 4 -4.45 -17.02 -15.58
N SER A 5 -3.28 -16.92 -16.20
CA SER A 5 -2.06 -17.54 -15.67
C SER A 5 -1.75 -16.88 -14.33
N THR A 6 -1.49 -17.66 -13.29
CA THR A 6 -1.18 -17.22 -11.92
C THR A 6 -0.06 -16.16 -11.82
N LYS A 7 0.85 -16.09 -12.81
CA LYS A 7 1.85 -15.01 -12.95
C LYS A 7 1.21 -13.63 -13.09
N SER A 8 0.07 -13.53 -13.78
CA SER A 8 -0.65 -12.28 -14.02
C SER A 8 -1.37 -11.76 -12.78
N VAL A 9 -1.77 -12.65 -11.86
CA VAL A 9 -2.46 -12.24 -10.63
C VAL A 9 -1.49 -11.57 -9.67
N GLY A 10 -0.25 -12.08 -9.57
CA GLY A 10 0.80 -11.47 -8.76
C GLY A 10 1.11 -10.04 -9.18
N GLU A 11 1.29 -9.79 -10.48
CA GLU A 11 1.49 -8.43 -11.02
C GLU A 11 0.32 -7.49 -10.72
N ILE A 12 -0.92 -7.95 -10.88
CA ILE A 12 -2.11 -7.14 -10.59
C ILE A 12 -2.15 -6.80 -9.09
N VAL A 13 -1.89 -7.77 -8.22
CA VAL A 13 -1.87 -7.55 -6.76
C VAL A 13 -0.76 -6.56 -6.39
N THR A 14 0.44 -6.70 -6.94
CA THR A 14 1.55 -5.76 -6.71
C THR A 14 1.22 -4.34 -7.18
N LEU A 15 0.60 -4.20 -8.36
CA LEU A 15 0.18 -2.91 -8.91
C LEU A 15 -0.86 -2.22 -8.01
N VAL A 16 -1.87 -2.99 -7.55
CA VAL A 16 -2.91 -2.47 -6.65
C VAL A 16 -2.30 -2.08 -5.30
N PHE A 17 -1.46 -2.94 -4.70
CA PHE A 17 -0.80 -2.65 -3.42
C PHE A 17 0.09 -1.41 -3.48
N LYS A 18 0.87 -1.27 -4.56
CA LYS A 18 1.72 -0.11 -4.79
C LYS A 18 0.91 1.17 -5.01
N GLY A 19 -0.18 1.09 -5.78
CA GLY A 19 -1.09 2.22 -6.00
C GLY A 19 -1.81 2.67 -4.73
N VAL A 20 -2.34 1.72 -3.95
CA VAL A 20 -3.00 2.00 -2.66
C VAL A 20 -2.01 2.58 -1.66
N GLY A 21 -0.79 2.04 -1.59
CA GLY A 21 0.26 2.56 -0.71
C GLY A 21 0.63 4.01 -1.04
N MET A 22 0.77 4.36 -2.33
CA MET A 22 0.96 5.75 -2.75
C MET A 22 -0.22 6.66 -2.37
N ALA A 23 -1.46 6.19 -2.60
CA ALA A 23 -2.65 6.97 -2.26
C ALA A 23 -2.79 7.19 -0.73
N MET A 24 -2.45 6.19 0.08
CA MET A 24 -2.52 6.25 1.54
C MET A 24 -1.55 7.29 2.12
N ALA A 25 -0.35 7.40 1.57
CA ALA A 25 0.63 8.42 1.98
C ALA A 25 0.11 9.84 1.72
N VAL A 26 -0.45 10.09 0.53
CA VAL A 26 -1.02 11.41 0.18
C VAL A 26 -2.23 11.73 1.06
N ALA A 27 -3.13 10.77 1.27
CA ALA A 27 -4.28 10.95 2.15
C ALA A 27 -3.89 11.26 3.60
N ALA A 28 -2.85 10.58 4.13
CA ALA A 28 -2.33 10.87 5.45
C ALA A 28 -1.80 12.30 5.56
N VAL A 29 -1.05 12.80 4.56
CA VAL A 29 -0.59 14.21 4.56
C VAL A 29 -1.75 15.19 4.54
N VAL A 30 -2.78 14.95 3.71
CA VAL A 30 -3.96 15.81 3.62
C VAL A 30 -4.74 15.83 4.95
N LEU A 31 -4.96 14.66 5.57
CA LEU A 31 -5.60 14.57 6.89
C LEU A 31 -4.78 15.27 8.00
N ASN A 32 -3.45 15.33 7.86
CA ASN A 32 -2.59 16.06 8.78
C ASN A 32 -2.82 17.56 8.67
N ILE A 33 -2.88 18.06 7.43
CA ILE A 33 -3.14 19.48 7.13
C ILE A 33 -4.53 19.89 7.62
N LEU A 34 -5.53 19.02 7.45
CA LEU A 34 -6.90 19.26 7.93
C LEU A 34 -7.02 19.17 9.47
N GLY A 35 -6.04 18.59 10.18
CA GLY A 35 -6.07 18.41 11.63
C GLY A 35 -7.20 17.50 12.13
N THR A 36 -7.83 16.73 11.25
CA THR A 36 -9.04 15.92 11.55
C THR A 36 -8.70 14.56 12.17
N ALA A 37 -7.43 14.17 12.19
CA ALA A 37 -6.95 12.90 12.72
C ALA A 37 -5.85 13.12 13.77
N SER A 38 -5.90 12.37 14.88
CA SER A 38 -4.83 12.38 15.89
C SER A 38 -3.53 11.84 15.32
N LEU A 39 -2.40 12.43 15.71
CA LEU A 39 -1.06 12.01 15.29
C LEU A 39 -0.81 10.52 15.56
N GLN A 40 -1.34 9.98 16.66
CA GLN A 40 -1.21 8.54 16.98
C GLN A 40 -1.91 7.66 15.94
N THR A 41 -3.15 8.01 15.57
CA THR A 41 -3.94 7.28 14.58
C THR A 41 -3.31 7.37 13.19
N GLN A 42 -2.73 8.52 12.87
CA GLN A 42 -2.09 8.80 11.60
C GLN A 42 -0.77 8.04 11.42
N VAL A 43 0.06 7.99 12.47
CA VAL A 43 1.29 7.19 12.50
C VAL A 43 0.98 5.70 12.44
N LEU A 44 -0.09 5.24 13.11
CA LEU A 44 -0.54 3.85 13.02
C LEU A 44 -1.02 3.48 11.60
N LEU A 45 -1.84 4.33 10.96
CA LEU A 45 -2.30 4.09 9.59
C LEU A 45 -1.14 4.05 8.59
N LEU A 46 -0.19 4.99 8.72
CA LEU A 46 1.03 5.02 7.90
C LEU A 46 1.90 3.79 8.13
N GLY A 47 2.08 3.38 9.40
CA GLY A 47 2.87 2.21 9.76
C GLY A 47 2.30 0.91 9.19
N ILE A 48 0.98 0.73 9.22
CA ILE A 48 0.30 -0.45 8.65
C ILE A 48 0.45 -0.45 7.11
N GLY A 49 0.26 0.70 6.45
CA GLY A 49 0.43 0.82 4.99
C GLY A 49 1.87 0.52 4.54
N LEU A 50 2.86 1.01 5.28
CA LEU A 50 4.28 0.75 5.03
C LEU A 50 4.67 -0.70 5.31
N ALA A 51 4.17 -1.31 6.38
CA ALA A 51 4.45 -2.71 6.71
C ALA A 51 3.90 -3.66 5.62
N CYS A 52 2.70 -3.39 5.10
CA CYS A 52 2.12 -4.18 4.02
C CYS A 52 2.90 -4.02 2.70
N LEU A 53 3.30 -2.79 2.37
CA LEU A 53 4.18 -2.51 1.23
C LEU A 53 5.53 -3.23 1.36
N ALA A 54 6.13 -3.21 2.55
CA ALA A 54 7.39 -3.88 2.82
C ALA A 54 7.26 -5.38 2.59
N ILE A 55 6.21 -6.04 3.09
CA ILE A 55 5.99 -7.47 2.86
C ILE A 55 5.90 -7.78 1.36
N VAL A 56 5.17 -6.97 0.58
CA VAL A 56 5.07 -7.15 -0.87
C VAL A 56 6.42 -6.93 -1.57
N VAL A 57 7.18 -5.91 -1.17
CA VAL A 57 8.52 -5.62 -1.73
C VAL A 57 9.50 -6.75 -1.41
N LEU A 58 9.53 -7.24 -0.17
CA LEU A 58 10.40 -8.33 0.26
C LEU A 58 10.00 -9.68 -0.38
N ASP A 59 8.72 -9.91 -0.64
CA ASP A 59 8.23 -11.11 -1.35
C ASP A 59 8.69 -11.13 -2.82
N ASN A 60 8.80 -9.97 -3.46
CA ASN A 60 9.35 -9.81 -4.81
C ASN A 60 10.89 -9.94 -4.87
N GLU A 61 11.59 -9.92 -3.72
CA GLU A 61 13.06 -10.07 -3.64
C GLU A 61 13.49 -11.53 -3.46
N LYS A 62 12.54 -12.48 -3.54
CA LYS A 62 12.80 -13.93 -3.57
C LYS A 62 12.77 -14.56 -4.97
N GLU A 63 12.70 -13.77 -6.04
CA GLU A 63 13.12 -14.18 -7.40
C GLU A 63 14.56 -13.75 -7.69
#